data_AF-A0A534W5E7-F1
#
_entry.id   AF-A0A534W5E7-F1
#
_cell.length_a   1.000
_cell.length_b   1.000
_cell.length_c   1.000
_cell.angle_alpha   90.00
_cell.angle_beta   90.00
_cell.angle_gamma   90.00
#
_symmetry.space_group_name_H-M   'P 1'
#
loop_
_entity.id
_entity.type
_entity.pdbx_description
1 polymer ?
#
loop_
_entity_poly.entity_id
_entity_poly.type
_entity_poly.pdbx_seq_one_letter_code
_entity_poly.pdbx_strand_id
1 'polypeptide(L)'
;MLLALVLATAVSRALSSDDPETRIVAAHAGGILLGMRLGSALLWPADYGPRALGDAPGHLREAVSRPPVFRRDRSLLESDGDPWTVNVIGHGLFGSEIYLRSRQCGGAPLAAFAWTAGASIAWEYALEGSVKRPSAIDLAWTPIVGGLVLGELRFRAYHSLRSEDPGLLRRIARGLLDPLGSLERAAGAGC
;
A
#
# COMPACT_ATOMS: atom_id res chain seq x y z
N MET A 1 13.47 -16.15 -6.44
CA MET A 1 14.54 -15.87 -5.45
C MET A 1 15.08 -14.44 -5.56
N LEU A 2 15.47 -13.95 -6.75
CA LEU A 2 16.07 -12.61 -6.89
C LEU A 2 15.14 -11.46 -6.47
N LEU A 3 13.88 -11.47 -6.88
CA LEU A 3 12.91 -10.39 -6.59
C LEU A 3 12.61 -10.27 -5.09
N ALA A 4 12.29 -11.38 -4.41
CA ALA A 4 12.06 -11.42 -2.97
C ALA A 4 13.29 -10.97 -2.16
N LEU A 5 14.49 -11.33 -2.59
CA LEU A 5 15.74 -10.88 -1.97
C LEU A 5 15.96 -9.38 -2.15
N VAL A 6 15.63 -8.84 -3.34
CA VAL A 6 15.70 -7.40 -3.65
C VAL A 6 14.69 -6.59 -2.85
N LEU A 7 13.46 -7.09 -2.67
CA LEU A 7 12.46 -6.45 -1.81
C LEU A 7 12.86 -6.49 -0.34
N ALA A 8 13.32 -7.65 0.16
CA ALA A 8 13.78 -7.77 1.54
C ALA A 8 14.97 -6.85 1.82
N THR A 9 15.91 -6.72 0.87
CA THR A 9 17.03 -5.77 1.01
C THR A 9 16.61 -4.31 0.85
N ALA A 10 15.63 -3.99 -0.01
CA ALA A 10 15.11 -2.63 -0.13
C ALA A 10 14.34 -2.20 1.14
N VAL A 11 13.50 -3.09 1.68
CA VAL A 11 12.80 -2.87 2.95
C VAL A 11 13.79 -2.79 4.10
N SER A 12 14.77 -3.69 4.17
CA SER A 12 15.81 -3.63 5.19
C SER A 12 16.64 -2.35 5.08
N ARG A 13 17.02 -1.91 3.88
CA ARG A 13 17.74 -0.64 3.69
C ARG A 13 16.91 0.57 4.06
N ALA A 14 15.61 0.55 3.77
CA ALA A 14 14.72 1.65 4.13
C ALA A 14 14.52 1.74 5.65
N LEU A 15 14.38 0.60 6.34
CA LEU A 15 14.29 0.55 7.80
C LEU A 15 15.63 0.89 8.48
N SER A 16 16.75 0.61 7.83
CA SER A 16 18.11 0.98 8.25
C SER A 16 18.57 2.34 7.72
N SER A 17 17.67 3.14 7.13
CA SER A 17 18.01 4.46 6.64
C SER A 17 18.28 5.42 7.79
N ASP A 18 19.38 6.17 7.70
CA ASP A 18 19.68 7.26 8.64
C ASP A 18 18.73 8.46 8.46
N ASP A 19 18.04 8.54 7.31
CA ASP A 19 17.05 9.58 7.01
C ASP A 19 15.75 9.36 7.84
N PRO A 20 15.39 10.30 8.74
CA PRO A 20 14.16 10.23 9.52
C PRO A 20 12.89 10.14 8.67
N GLU A 21 12.83 10.85 7.53
CA GLU A 21 11.66 10.91 6.66
C GLU A 21 11.40 9.54 6.02
N THR A 22 12.44 8.90 5.49
CA THR A 22 12.39 7.52 4.98
C THR A 22 11.87 6.54 6.03
N ARG A 23 12.32 6.63 7.28
CA ARG A 23 11.84 5.74 8.36
C ARG A 23 10.36 5.96 8.69
N ILE A 24 9.90 7.20 8.67
CA ILE A 24 8.49 7.55 8.87
C ILE A 24 7.63 6.92 7.76
N VAL A 25 8.04 7.08 6.49
CA VAL A 25 7.31 6.49 5.36
C VAL A 25 7.31 4.97 5.44
N ALA A 26 8.46 4.36 5.81
CA ALA A 26 8.57 2.91 5.99
C ALA A 26 7.66 2.39 7.11
N ALA A 27 7.65 3.08 8.27
CA ALA A 27 6.82 2.71 9.41
C ALA A 27 5.34 2.81 9.08
N HIS A 28 4.93 3.89 8.41
CA HIS A 28 3.56 4.06 7.92
C HIS A 28 3.17 2.94 6.94
N ALA A 29 4.00 2.67 5.92
CA ALA A 29 3.72 1.62 4.95
C ALA A 29 3.65 0.22 5.60
N GLY A 30 4.55 -0.08 6.52
CA GLY A 30 4.53 -1.30 7.32
C GLY A 30 3.26 -1.41 8.17
N GLY A 31 2.83 -0.31 8.79
CA GLY A 31 1.59 -0.22 9.56
C GLY A 31 0.35 -0.51 8.71
N ILE A 32 0.26 0.06 7.51
CA ILE A 32 -0.82 -0.21 6.55
C ILE A 32 -0.83 -1.68 6.15
N LEU A 33 0.30 -2.23 5.73
CA LEU A 33 0.43 -3.63 5.31
C LEU A 33 0.04 -4.60 6.44
N LEU A 34 0.51 -4.35 7.65
CA LEU A 34 0.15 -5.14 8.83
C LEU A 34 -1.35 -5.03 9.13
N GLY A 35 -1.89 -3.80 9.10
CA GLY A 35 -3.31 -3.53 9.31
C GLY A 35 -4.18 -4.28 8.30
N MET A 36 -3.83 -4.24 7.02
CA MET A 36 -4.50 -5.00 5.96
C MET A 36 -4.40 -6.52 6.19
N ARG A 37 -3.22 -7.03 6.60
CA ARG A 37 -3.04 -8.47 6.86
C ARG A 37 -3.88 -8.97 8.03
N LEU A 38 -3.94 -8.19 9.11
CA LEU A 38 -4.75 -8.48 10.28
C LEU A 38 -6.24 -8.34 9.97
N GLY A 39 -6.63 -7.28 9.25
CA GLY A 39 -8.00 -7.09 8.78
C GLY A 39 -8.46 -8.24 7.90
N SER A 40 -7.62 -8.72 6.99
CA SER A 40 -7.92 -9.88 6.14
C SER A 40 -8.07 -11.15 6.96
N ALA A 41 -7.24 -11.35 7.99
CA ALA A 41 -7.37 -12.49 8.91
C ALA A 41 -8.66 -12.46 9.74
N LEU A 42 -9.19 -11.27 10.04
CA LEU A 42 -10.45 -11.10 10.76
C LEU A 42 -11.67 -11.31 9.85
N LEU A 43 -11.63 -10.78 8.64
CA LEU A 43 -12.74 -10.84 7.68
C LEU A 43 -12.82 -12.20 6.96
N TRP A 44 -11.67 -12.80 6.64
CA TRP A 44 -11.54 -14.08 5.94
C TRP A 44 -10.62 -15.03 6.72
N PRO A 45 -11.02 -15.48 7.92
CA PRO A 45 -10.19 -16.31 8.79
C PRO A 45 -9.88 -17.70 8.22
N ALA A 46 -10.67 -18.18 7.24
CA ALA A 46 -10.40 -19.42 6.54
C ALA A 46 -9.12 -19.33 5.68
N ASP A 47 -8.95 -18.20 4.99
CA ASP A 47 -7.86 -18.01 4.04
C ASP A 47 -6.65 -17.31 4.68
N TYR A 48 -6.90 -16.38 5.61
CA TYR A 48 -5.87 -15.52 6.19
C TYR A 48 -5.60 -15.81 7.67
N GLY A 49 -6.39 -16.66 8.32
CA GLY A 49 -6.25 -16.95 9.75
C GLY A 49 -5.05 -17.85 10.09
N PRO A 50 -4.80 -18.12 11.39
CA PRO A 50 -3.65 -18.92 11.82
C PRO A 50 -3.60 -20.33 11.23
N ARG A 51 -4.76 -20.92 10.90
CA ARG A 51 -4.83 -22.27 10.31
C ARG A 51 -4.27 -22.32 8.89
N ALA A 52 -4.41 -21.23 8.13
CA ALA A 52 -3.90 -21.13 6.75
C ALA A 52 -2.37 -20.95 6.69
N LEU A 53 -1.71 -20.65 7.81
CA LEU A 53 -0.25 -20.49 7.86
C LEU A 53 0.51 -21.78 7.52
N GLY A 54 -0.13 -22.95 7.66
CA GLY A 54 0.46 -24.23 7.26
C GLY A 54 0.71 -24.35 5.76
N ASP A 55 -0.15 -23.75 4.94
CA ASP A 55 -0.09 -23.81 3.48
C ASP A 55 0.77 -22.68 2.87
N ALA A 56 1.08 -21.66 3.67
CA ALA A 56 1.84 -20.48 3.25
C ALA A 56 3.16 -20.78 2.51
N PRO A 57 4.01 -21.74 2.93
CA PRO A 57 5.23 -22.05 2.19
C PRO A 57 4.97 -22.53 0.75
N GLY A 58 3.86 -23.24 0.52
CA GLY A 58 3.44 -23.69 -0.80
C GLY A 58 2.99 -22.52 -1.67
N HIS A 59 2.12 -21.66 -1.14
CA HIS A 59 1.64 -20.46 -1.83
C HIS A 59 2.76 -19.48 -2.14
N LEU A 60 3.68 -19.21 -1.19
CA LEU A 60 4.82 -18.33 -1.42
C LEU A 60 5.75 -18.87 -2.49
N ARG A 61 5.96 -20.20 -2.55
CA ARG A 61 6.72 -20.82 -3.63
C ARG A 61 6.02 -20.59 -4.96
N GLU A 62 4.70 -20.76 -5.01
CA GLU A 62 3.92 -20.52 -6.22
C GLU A 62 3.99 -19.05 -6.66
N ALA A 63 3.86 -18.12 -5.72
CA ALA A 63 3.91 -16.68 -5.94
C ALA A 63 5.20 -16.24 -6.65
N VAL A 64 6.35 -16.82 -6.28
CA VAL A 64 7.66 -16.47 -6.88
C VAL A 64 8.06 -17.33 -8.07
N SER A 65 7.36 -18.43 -8.35
CA SER A 65 7.71 -19.38 -9.42
C SER A 65 6.77 -19.32 -10.62
N ARG A 66 5.60 -18.68 -10.47
CA ARG A 66 4.62 -18.50 -11.54
C ARG A 66 4.42 -17.00 -11.82
N PRO A 67 4.06 -16.64 -13.06
CA PRO A 67 3.69 -15.26 -13.35
C PRO A 67 2.47 -14.83 -12.52
N PRO A 68 2.29 -13.52 -12.26
CA PRO A 68 1.06 -13.01 -11.67
C PRO A 68 -0.19 -13.45 -12.46
N VAL A 69 -1.31 -13.61 -11.76
CA VAL A 69 -2.58 -14.01 -12.34
C VAL A 69 -3.10 -12.88 -13.24
N PHE A 70 -3.42 -13.25 -14.49
CA PHE A 70 -4.11 -12.38 -15.44
C PHE A 70 -5.00 -13.23 -16.34
N ARG A 71 -6.31 -13.14 -16.11
CA ARG A 71 -7.37 -13.90 -16.75
C ARG A 71 -8.00 -13.08 -17.85
N ARG A 72 -7.88 -13.55 -19.09
CA ARG A 72 -8.46 -12.90 -20.28
C ARG A 72 -9.94 -13.20 -20.48
N ASP A 73 -10.49 -14.16 -19.74
CA ASP A 73 -11.91 -14.52 -19.72
C ASP A 73 -12.74 -13.62 -18.80
N ARG A 74 -12.13 -12.61 -18.17
CA ARG A 74 -12.77 -11.67 -17.24
C ARG A 74 -12.52 -10.23 -17.64
N SER A 75 -13.27 -9.32 -17.02
CA SER A 75 -13.02 -7.89 -17.14
C SER A 75 -11.61 -7.56 -16.60
N LEU A 76 -11.00 -6.47 -17.08
CA LEU A 76 -9.65 -6.07 -16.66
C LEU A 76 -9.54 -5.93 -15.13
N LEU A 77 -10.57 -5.36 -14.52
CA LEU A 77 -10.64 -5.05 -13.09
C LEU A 77 -10.96 -6.28 -12.21
N GLU A 78 -11.22 -7.43 -12.81
CA GLU A 78 -11.50 -8.70 -12.13
C GLU A 78 -10.63 -9.82 -12.74
N SER A 79 -9.51 -9.43 -13.37
CA SER A 79 -8.65 -10.33 -14.13
C SER A 79 -7.81 -11.26 -13.27
N ASP A 80 -7.79 -11.08 -11.96
CA ASP A 80 -7.25 -12.04 -10.98
C ASP A 80 -8.33 -12.98 -10.42
N GLY A 81 -9.61 -12.62 -10.58
CA GLY A 81 -10.77 -13.33 -10.04
C GLY A 81 -11.41 -12.65 -8.84
N ASP A 82 -10.81 -11.58 -8.31
CA ASP A 82 -11.36 -10.80 -7.21
C ASP A 82 -12.48 -9.86 -7.71
N PRO A 83 -13.41 -9.44 -6.82
CA PRO A 83 -14.42 -8.46 -7.17
C PRO A 83 -13.78 -7.11 -7.52
N TRP A 84 -14.28 -6.44 -8.56
CA TRP A 84 -13.69 -5.17 -9.03
C TRP A 84 -13.59 -4.09 -7.95
N THR A 85 -14.44 -4.12 -6.93
CA THR A 85 -14.42 -3.18 -5.81
C THR A 85 -13.15 -3.32 -4.98
N VAL A 86 -12.61 -4.52 -4.81
CA VAL A 86 -11.34 -4.76 -4.11
C VAL A 86 -10.20 -4.11 -4.89
N ASN A 87 -10.12 -4.38 -6.20
CA ASN A 87 -9.05 -3.90 -7.05
C ASN A 87 -9.16 -2.37 -7.27
N VAL A 88 -10.36 -1.85 -7.48
CA VAL A 88 -10.54 -0.41 -7.72
C VAL A 88 -10.46 0.41 -6.44
N ILE A 89 -11.26 0.06 -5.43
CA ILE A 89 -11.39 0.86 -4.21
C ILE A 89 -10.33 0.46 -3.20
N GLY A 90 -10.15 -0.83 -2.93
CA GLY A 90 -9.16 -1.34 -1.98
C GLY A 90 -7.74 -0.96 -2.39
N HIS A 91 -7.29 -1.45 -3.55
CA HIS A 91 -5.94 -1.14 -4.05
C HIS A 91 -5.77 0.31 -4.47
N GLY A 92 -6.84 0.99 -4.90
CA GLY A 92 -6.81 2.44 -5.12
C GLY A 92 -6.53 3.23 -3.84
N LEU A 93 -7.27 2.95 -2.77
CA LEU A 93 -7.07 3.61 -1.48
C LEU A 93 -5.72 3.24 -0.87
N PHE A 94 -5.35 1.95 -0.87
CA PHE A 94 -4.04 1.48 -0.40
C PHE A 94 -2.90 2.21 -1.10
N GLY A 95 -2.92 2.24 -2.44
CA GLY A 95 -1.88 2.91 -3.21
C GLY A 95 -1.82 4.41 -2.92
N SER A 96 -2.98 5.05 -2.80
CA SER A 96 -3.07 6.48 -2.55
C SER A 96 -2.53 6.88 -1.18
N GLU A 97 -2.67 6.01 -0.17
CA GLU A 97 -2.23 6.26 1.20
C GLU A 97 -0.70 6.25 1.31
N ILE A 98 -0.07 5.21 0.76
CA ILE A 98 1.40 5.10 0.73
C ILE A 98 2.03 6.23 -0.06
N TYR A 99 1.46 6.55 -1.24
CA TYR A 99 1.92 7.66 -2.06
C TYR A 99 1.82 8.98 -1.31
N LEU A 100 0.64 9.28 -0.74
CA LEU A 100 0.40 10.52 -0.01
C LEU A 100 1.40 10.69 1.12
N ARG A 101 1.66 9.64 1.92
CA ARG A 101 2.65 9.69 2.99
C ARG A 101 4.02 10.11 2.50
N SER A 102 4.51 9.46 1.44
CA SER A 102 5.81 9.80 0.86
C SER A 102 5.87 11.25 0.39
N ARG A 103 4.79 11.78 -0.21
CA ARG A 103 4.72 13.18 -0.64
C ARG A 103 4.68 14.16 0.54
N GLN A 104 3.98 13.83 1.62
CA GLN A 104 3.94 14.65 2.85
C GLN A 104 5.32 14.74 3.50
N CYS A 105 6.12 13.68 3.41
CA CYS A 105 7.53 13.66 3.79
C CYS A 105 8.48 14.19 2.71
N GLY A 106 8.04 15.09 1.82
CA GLY A 106 8.93 15.75 0.85
C GLY A 106 9.37 14.91 -0.35
N GLY A 107 8.96 13.64 -0.44
CA GLY A 107 9.31 12.76 -1.56
C GLY A 107 8.78 13.30 -2.90
N ALA A 108 9.59 13.25 -3.96
CA ALA A 108 9.15 13.57 -5.32
C ALA A 108 8.15 12.52 -5.86
N PRO A 109 7.36 12.82 -6.92
CA PRO A 109 6.36 11.89 -7.46
C PRO A 109 6.92 10.50 -7.79
N LEU A 110 8.14 10.43 -8.33
CA LEU A 110 8.79 9.15 -8.64
C LEU A 110 9.17 8.36 -7.39
N ALA A 111 9.61 9.03 -6.32
CA ALA A 111 9.92 8.38 -5.05
C ALA A 111 8.64 7.84 -4.38
N ALA A 112 7.57 8.63 -4.39
CA ALA A 112 6.26 8.21 -3.88
C ALA A 112 5.66 7.05 -4.69
N PHE A 113 5.83 7.07 -6.02
CA PHE A 113 5.49 5.95 -6.89
C PHE A 113 6.29 4.69 -6.53
N ALA A 114 7.61 4.80 -6.33
CA ALA A 114 8.46 3.68 -5.95
C ALA A 114 8.07 3.06 -4.61
N TRP A 115 7.73 3.90 -3.61
CA TRP A 115 7.18 3.44 -2.34
C TRP A 115 5.88 2.67 -2.51
N THR A 116 4.98 3.18 -3.33
CA THR A 116 3.67 2.56 -3.59
C THR A 116 3.82 1.23 -4.32
N ALA A 117 4.69 1.18 -5.33
CA ALA A 117 5.00 -0.06 -6.06
C ALA A 117 5.67 -1.08 -5.15
N GLY A 118 6.63 -0.66 -4.32
CA GLY A 118 7.27 -1.53 -3.33
C GLY A 118 6.27 -2.10 -2.32
N ALA A 119 5.35 -1.28 -1.81
CA ALA A 119 4.29 -1.72 -0.90
C ALA A 119 3.31 -2.70 -1.57
N SER A 120 2.90 -2.42 -2.82
CA SER A 120 2.07 -3.33 -3.61
C SER A 120 2.76 -4.67 -3.81
N ILE A 121 4.03 -4.67 -4.21
CA ILE A 121 4.78 -5.92 -4.37
C ILE A 121 4.92 -6.67 -3.03
N ALA A 122 5.16 -5.97 -1.92
CA ALA A 122 5.23 -6.59 -0.60
C ALA A 122 3.89 -7.23 -0.18
N TRP A 123 2.76 -6.57 -0.48
CA TRP A 123 1.44 -7.15 -0.28
C TRP A 123 1.28 -8.43 -1.11
N GLU A 124 1.40 -8.32 -2.43
CA GLU A 124 1.12 -9.37 -3.40
C GLU A 124 2.01 -10.60 -3.24
N TYR A 125 3.32 -10.39 -3.04
CA TYR A 125 4.29 -11.49 -3.03
C TYR A 125 4.58 -12.06 -1.64
N ALA A 126 4.31 -11.32 -0.55
CA ALA A 126 4.64 -11.78 0.79
C ALA A 126 3.39 -11.99 1.67
N LEU A 127 2.52 -10.99 1.78
CA LEU A 127 1.39 -11.05 2.70
C LEU A 127 0.22 -11.83 2.12
N GLU A 128 -0.25 -11.43 0.94
CA GLU A 128 -1.27 -12.15 0.17
C GLU A 128 -0.69 -13.37 -0.54
N GLY A 129 0.57 -13.29 -0.96
CA GLY A 129 1.35 -14.41 -1.50
C GLY A 129 1.40 -15.65 -0.60
N SER A 130 1.09 -15.49 0.70
CA SER A 130 0.94 -16.60 1.66
C SER A 130 -0.37 -17.39 1.51
N VAL A 131 -1.29 -16.91 0.66
CA VAL A 131 -2.66 -17.45 0.51
C VAL A 131 -2.99 -17.70 -0.96
N LYS A 132 -2.62 -16.80 -1.86
CA LYS A 132 -2.86 -16.94 -3.31
C LYS A 132 -1.72 -16.37 -4.14
N ARG A 133 -1.77 -16.61 -5.46
CA ARG A 133 -0.78 -16.04 -6.39
C ARG A 133 -0.98 -14.52 -6.55
N PRO A 134 0.11 -13.76 -6.76
CA PRO A 134 0.07 -12.32 -7.04
C PRO A 134 -0.88 -11.96 -8.18
N SER A 135 -1.58 -10.84 -8.05
CA SER A 135 -2.45 -10.25 -9.06
C SER A 135 -1.68 -9.32 -9.99
N ALA A 136 -1.78 -9.55 -11.31
CA ALA A 136 -1.16 -8.67 -12.29
C ALA A 136 -1.81 -7.28 -12.31
N ILE A 137 -3.13 -7.23 -12.11
CA ILE A 137 -3.87 -5.96 -12.13
C ILE A 137 -3.55 -5.14 -10.88
N ASP A 138 -3.42 -5.76 -9.71
CA ASP A 138 -3.16 -5.02 -8.48
C ASP A 138 -1.74 -4.46 -8.41
N LEU A 139 -0.76 -5.21 -8.93
CA LEU A 139 0.62 -4.73 -9.14
C LEU A 139 0.70 -3.48 -10.03
N ALA A 140 -0.26 -3.29 -10.94
CA ALA A 140 -0.32 -2.11 -11.81
C ALA A 140 -1.23 -1.02 -11.23
N TRP A 141 -2.44 -1.37 -10.78
CA TRP A 141 -3.47 -0.44 -10.33
C TRP A 141 -3.06 0.29 -9.07
N THR A 142 -2.48 -0.43 -8.09
CA THR A 142 -2.05 0.16 -6.81
C THR A 142 -1.08 1.33 -7.01
N PRO A 143 0.07 1.19 -7.69
CA PRO A 143 0.99 2.31 -7.85
C PRO A 143 0.56 3.35 -8.90
N ILE A 144 -0.10 2.95 -9.98
CA ILE A 144 -0.44 3.88 -11.07
C ILE A 144 -1.70 4.68 -10.73
N VAL A 145 -2.82 4.00 -10.47
CA VAL A 145 -4.09 4.67 -10.25
C VAL A 145 -4.22 5.07 -8.79
N GLY A 146 -3.95 4.15 -7.87
CA GLY A 146 -3.98 4.45 -6.43
C GLY A 146 -2.93 5.50 -6.07
N GLY A 147 -1.66 5.23 -6.35
CA GLY A 147 -0.57 6.12 -6.00
C GLY A 147 -0.52 7.39 -6.85
N LEU A 148 -0.07 7.26 -8.10
CA LEU A 148 0.26 8.41 -8.94
C LEU A 148 -0.94 9.31 -9.27
N VAL A 149 -2.13 8.73 -9.50
CA VAL A 149 -3.33 9.53 -9.81
C VAL A 149 -4.05 9.98 -8.53
N LEU A 150 -4.59 9.05 -7.75
CA LEU A 150 -5.41 9.38 -6.59
C LEU A 150 -4.57 9.98 -5.44
N GLY A 151 -3.39 9.43 -5.16
CA GLY A 151 -2.47 9.94 -4.14
C GLY A 151 -1.96 11.35 -4.44
N GLU A 152 -1.57 11.66 -5.68
CA GLU A 152 -1.17 13.01 -6.07
C GLU A 152 -2.33 14.01 -6.01
N LEU A 153 -3.54 13.58 -6.41
CA LEU A 153 -4.74 14.40 -6.25
C LEU A 153 -5.01 14.73 -4.78
N ARG A 154 -4.95 13.72 -3.89
CA ARG A 154 -5.08 13.89 -2.44
C ARG A 154 -4.02 14.86 -1.91
N PHE A 155 -2.77 14.70 -2.32
CA PHE A 155 -1.66 15.57 -1.90
C PHE A 155 -1.88 17.03 -2.30
N ARG A 156 -2.24 17.29 -3.55
CA ARG A 156 -2.50 18.65 -4.06
C ARG A 156 -3.72 19.28 -3.39
N ALA A 157 -4.80 18.51 -3.22
CA ALA A 157 -5.98 18.99 -2.50
C ALA A 157 -5.63 19.34 -1.05
N TYR A 158 -4.88 18.49 -0.36
CA TYR A 158 -4.44 18.75 1.02
C TYR A 158 -3.62 20.04 1.13
N HIS A 159 -2.69 20.25 0.19
CA HIS A 159 -1.83 21.44 0.16
C HIS A 159 -2.58 22.72 -0.21
N SER A 160 -3.55 22.66 -1.12
CA SER A 160 -4.39 23.82 -1.46
C SER A 160 -5.22 24.35 -0.29
N LEU A 161 -5.43 23.52 0.75
CA LEU A 161 -6.15 23.88 1.97
C LEU A 161 -5.22 24.41 3.08
N ARG A 162 -3.92 24.55 2.82
CA ARG A 162 -2.96 25.10 3.79
C ARG A 162 -3.24 26.59 4.00
N SER A 163 -3.32 26.99 5.26
CA SER A 163 -3.59 28.36 5.69
C SER A 163 -2.99 28.56 7.09
N GLU A 164 -2.57 29.78 7.41
CA GLU A 164 -2.04 30.14 8.74
C GLU A 164 -3.13 30.04 9.82
N ASP A 165 -4.35 30.47 9.50
CA ASP A 165 -5.54 30.32 10.35
C ASP A 165 -6.64 29.52 9.63
N PRO A 166 -6.53 28.18 9.57
CA PRO A 166 -7.53 27.37 8.91
C PRO A 166 -8.78 27.26 9.79
N GLY A 167 -9.92 27.77 9.31
CA GLY A 167 -11.22 27.51 9.94
C GLY A 167 -11.55 26.01 10.05
N LEU A 168 -12.53 25.66 10.91
CA LEU A 168 -12.90 24.28 11.24
C LEU A 168 -13.13 23.39 10.01
N LEU A 169 -13.85 23.89 9.00
CA LEU A 169 -14.14 23.14 7.77
C LEU A 169 -12.87 22.73 7.02
N ARG A 170 -11.87 23.62 6.93
CA ARG A 170 -10.58 23.30 6.29
C ARG A 170 -9.80 22.25 7.09
N ARG A 171 -9.86 22.31 8.42
CA ARG A 171 -9.25 21.29 9.29
C ARG A 171 -9.89 19.92 9.08
N ILE A 172 -11.22 19.86 9.06
CA ILE A 172 -11.96 18.62 8.78
C ILE A 172 -11.62 18.09 7.38
N ALA A 173 -11.65 18.93 6.35
CA ALA A 173 -11.33 18.53 4.99
C ALA A 173 -9.90 17.98 4.86
N ARG A 174 -8.91 18.60 5.51
CA ARG A 174 -7.54 18.07 5.55
C ARG A 174 -7.45 16.73 6.29
N GLY A 175 -8.19 16.57 7.39
CA GLY A 175 -8.29 15.30 8.10
C GLY A 175 -8.93 14.19 7.24
N LEU A 176 -9.93 14.50 6.43
CA LEU A 176 -10.55 13.52 5.52
C LEU A 176 -9.62 13.14 4.35
N LEU A 177 -8.80 14.07 3.87
CA LEU A 177 -7.84 13.83 2.79
C LEU A 177 -6.64 13.00 3.24
N ASP A 178 -6.24 13.10 4.50
CA ASP A 178 -5.07 12.43 5.09
C ASP A 178 -5.36 12.01 6.54
N PRO A 179 -6.28 11.04 6.76
CA PRO A 179 -6.73 10.70 8.10
C PRO A 179 -5.62 10.07 8.94
N LEU A 180 -4.89 9.11 8.37
CA LEU A 180 -3.84 8.40 9.11
C LEU A 180 -2.62 9.31 9.32
N GLY A 181 -2.17 10.04 8.30
CA GLY A 181 -1.10 11.01 8.49
C GLY A 181 -1.47 12.12 9.48
N SER A 182 -2.74 12.54 9.54
CA SER A 182 -3.18 13.52 10.55
C SER A 182 -3.15 12.97 11.97
N LEU A 183 -3.55 11.72 12.16
CA LEU A 183 -3.46 11.04 13.46
C LEU A 183 -2.00 10.80 13.87
N GLU A 184 -1.15 10.37 12.93
CA GLU A 184 0.28 10.17 13.17
C GLU A 184 0.95 11.48 13.61
N ARG A 185 0.74 12.58 12.87
CA ARG A 185 1.26 13.90 13.26
C ARG A 185 0.77 14.35 14.64
N ALA A 186 -0.51 14.11 14.95
CA ALA A 186 -1.06 14.42 16.26
C ALA A 186 -0.42 13.59 17.38
N ALA A 187 0.05 12.36 17.06
CA ALA A 187 0.77 11.49 17.98
C ALA A 187 2.28 11.78 18.06
N GLY A 188 2.78 12.84 17.40
CA GLY A 188 4.21 13.17 17.36
C GLY A 188 4.97 12.56 16.18
N ALA A 189 4.24 11.90 15.27
CA ALA A 189 4.60 11.63 13.89
C ALA A 189 5.34 12.82 13.24
N GLY A 190 6.60 12.68 12.85
CA GLY A 190 7.13 13.54 11.79
C GLY A 190 6.36 13.25 10.49
N CYS A 191 6.27 14.25 9.60
CA CYS A 191 5.38 14.35 8.43
C CYS A 191 3.93 13.86 8.62
#